data_AF-A0A2T6BH00-F1
#
_entry.id   AF-A0A2T6BH00-F1
#
_cell.length_a   1.000
_cell.length_b   1.000
_cell.length_c   1.000
_cell.angle_alpha   90.00
_cell.angle_beta   90.00
_cell.angle_gamma   90.00
#
_symmetry.space_group_name_H-M   'P 1'
#
loop_
_entity.id
_entity.type
_entity.pdbx_description
1 polymer ?
#
loop_
_entity_poly.entity_id
_entity_poly.type
_entity_poly.pdbx_seq_one_letter_code
_entity_poly.pdbx_strand_id
1 'polypeptide(L)'
;MKEPMRYGIKMLLLAALVTGCAGNRLSAPERAAVDFYKEVWVEGDMNHSGRMLQNRQDETDLRWRVAQTADTERKNPPILVTVSPTDSQMASKTILIHRPSDKRDYKVRVQRSPTGWKVVKFEQNYDKTRGGYISNDAYQRYVREYPALTWKRVENP
;
A
#
# COMPACT_ATOMS: atom_id res chain seq x y z
N MET A 1 -38.72 41.01 48.25
CA MET A 1 -37.75 39.90 48.10
C MET A 1 -38.50 38.66 47.63
N LYS A 2 -38.28 38.23 46.39
CA LYS A 2 -38.62 36.92 45.81
C LYS A 2 -37.90 36.86 44.46
N GLU A 3 -37.01 35.89 44.30
CA GLU A 3 -36.05 35.78 43.19
C GLU A 3 -36.72 35.40 41.84
N PRO A 4 -36.19 35.84 40.69
CA PRO A 4 -36.59 35.31 39.39
C PRO A 4 -35.80 34.05 39.02
N MET A 5 -36.56 33.01 38.71
CA MET A 5 -36.15 31.68 38.26
C MET A 5 -35.36 31.74 36.94
N ARG A 6 -34.10 31.32 36.96
CA ARG A 6 -33.21 31.20 35.79
C ARG A 6 -33.64 30.02 34.91
N TYR A 7 -34.19 30.29 33.73
CA TYR A 7 -34.35 29.30 32.67
C TYR A 7 -33.02 29.10 31.95
N GLY A 8 -32.34 27.99 32.25
CA GLY A 8 -31.12 27.58 31.56
C GLY A 8 -31.42 27.11 30.14
N ILE A 9 -31.05 27.91 29.15
CA ILE A 9 -31.01 27.52 27.74
C ILE A 9 -29.83 26.54 27.57
N LYS A 10 -30.11 25.24 27.57
CA LYS A 10 -29.15 24.21 27.14
C LYS A 10 -29.08 24.21 25.61
N MET A 11 -28.28 25.10 25.04
CA MET A 11 -27.90 25.06 23.63
C MET A 11 -26.82 23.98 23.48
N LEU A 12 -27.25 22.73 23.29
CA LEU A 12 -26.34 21.65 22.92
C LEU A 12 -25.94 21.89 21.45
N LEU A 13 -24.72 22.40 21.24
CA LEU A 13 -24.05 22.29 19.95
C LEU A 13 -23.86 20.81 19.64
N LEU A 14 -24.79 20.23 18.87
CA LEU A 14 -24.51 19.00 18.14
C LEU A 14 -23.54 19.39 17.02
N ALA A 15 -22.25 19.24 17.29
CA ALA A 15 -21.24 19.18 16.26
C ALA A 15 -21.61 18.00 15.35
N ALA A 16 -22.17 18.31 14.18
CA ALA A 16 -22.24 17.41 13.07
C ALA A 16 -20.79 17.10 12.67
N LEU A 17 -20.21 16.08 13.29
CA LEU A 17 -19.04 15.38 12.77
C LEU A 17 -19.47 14.87 11.40
N VAL A 18 -19.14 15.65 10.38
CA VAL A 18 -19.14 15.21 9.01
C VAL A 18 -18.20 14.01 9.00
N THR A 19 -18.80 12.82 9.02
CA THR A 19 -18.16 11.57 8.68
C THR A 19 -17.57 11.77 7.30
N GLY A 20 -16.32 12.19 7.26
CA GLY A 20 -15.52 12.18 6.05
C GLY A 20 -15.39 10.73 5.65
N CYS A 21 -16.28 10.29 4.76
CA CYS A 21 -16.13 9.09 3.95
C CYS A 21 -14.91 9.29 3.03
N ALA A 22 -13.71 9.39 3.59
CA ALA A 22 -12.47 9.20 2.88
C ALA A 22 -12.44 7.71 2.52
N GLY A 23 -13.16 7.36 1.45
CA GLY A 23 -13.35 5.98 1.06
C GLY A 23 -12.00 5.28 0.92
N ASN A 24 -11.96 3.99 1.23
CA ASN A 24 -10.86 3.06 0.98
C ASN A 24 -10.48 2.93 -0.52
N ARG A 25 -10.78 3.94 -1.34
CA ARG A 25 -10.44 3.99 -2.75
C ARG A 25 -8.94 4.22 -2.87
N LEU A 26 -8.30 3.27 -3.56
CA LEU A 26 -6.92 3.42 -3.99
C LEU A 26 -6.81 4.60 -4.98
N SER A 27 -5.70 5.31 -4.94
CA SER A 27 -5.27 6.26 -5.96
C SER A 27 -4.73 5.50 -7.18
N ALA A 28 -4.49 6.20 -8.29
CA ALA A 28 -3.92 5.59 -9.49
C ALA A 28 -2.55 4.91 -9.27
N PRO A 29 -1.57 5.51 -8.57
CA PRO A 29 -0.31 4.82 -8.30
C PRO A 29 -0.47 3.64 -7.34
N GLU A 30 -1.34 3.73 -6.33
CA GLU A 30 -1.64 2.61 -5.43
C GLU A 30 -2.26 1.43 -6.18
N ARG A 31 -3.23 1.67 -7.09
CA ARG A 31 -3.79 0.61 -7.94
C ARG A 31 -2.72 -0.07 -8.78
N ALA A 32 -1.88 0.68 -9.49
CA ALA A 32 -0.84 0.10 -10.32
C ALA A 32 0.15 -0.77 -9.52
N ALA A 33 0.46 -0.38 -8.29
CA ALA A 33 1.28 -1.18 -7.39
C ALA A 33 0.57 -2.42 -6.86
N VAL A 34 -0.73 -2.34 -6.54
CA VAL A 34 -1.55 -3.48 -6.10
C VAL A 34 -1.74 -4.49 -7.23
N ASP A 35 -2.04 -4.02 -8.44
CA ASP A 35 -2.15 -4.85 -9.63
C ASP A 35 -0.82 -5.58 -9.88
N PHE A 36 0.32 -4.87 -9.79
CA PHE A 36 1.63 -5.50 -9.95
C PHE A 36 1.89 -6.52 -8.83
N TYR A 37 1.52 -6.17 -7.60
CA TYR A 37 1.66 -7.08 -6.47
C TYR A 37 0.88 -8.37 -6.67
N LYS A 38 -0.36 -8.27 -7.17
CA LYS A 38 -1.22 -9.41 -7.49
C LYS A 38 -0.55 -10.30 -8.53
N GLU A 39 -0.14 -9.73 -9.66
CA GLU A 39 0.46 -10.50 -10.75
C GLU A 39 1.76 -11.22 -10.32
N VAL A 40 2.56 -10.60 -9.44
CA VAL A 40 3.84 -11.17 -8.99
C VAL A 40 3.72 -12.13 -7.82
N TRP A 41 3.04 -11.74 -6.74
CA TRP A 41 3.06 -12.44 -5.44
C TRP A 41 1.74 -13.08 -5.03
N VAL A 42 0.75 -13.09 -5.93
CA VAL A 42 -0.50 -13.85 -5.79
C VAL A 42 -0.65 -14.81 -6.97
N GLU A 43 -0.61 -14.32 -8.21
CA GLU A 43 -0.92 -15.13 -9.39
C GLU A 43 0.31 -15.86 -9.96
N GLY A 44 1.50 -15.24 -9.87
CA GLY A 44 2.70 -15.76 -10.51
C GLY A 44 2.66 -15.64 -12.04
N ASP A 45 2.16 -14.52 -12.57
CA ASP A 45 2.05 -14.28 -14.01
C ASP A 45 3.19 -13.40 -14.54
N MET A 46 4.17 -14.02 -15.22
CA MET A 46 5.32 -13.32 -15.81
C MET A 46 4.92 -12.41 -16.97
N ASN A 47 3.93 -12.82 -17.76
CA ASN A 47 3.53 -12.09 -18.96
C ASN A 47 2.83 -10.78 -18.58
N HIS A 48 1.95 -10.83 -17.59
CA HIS A 48 1.22 -9.66 -17.11
C HIS A 48 2.16 -8.72 -16.38
N SER A 49 2.84 -9.22 -15.35
CA SER A 49 3.76 -8.41 -14.54
C SER A 49 4.89 -7.78 -15.37
N GLY A 50 5.43 -8.50 -16.36
CA GLY A 50 6.47 -7.96 -17.27
C GLY A 50 6.00 -6.75 -18.09
N ARG A 51 4.74 -6.73 -18.54
CA ARG A 51 4.17 -5.58 -19.26
C ARG A 51 3.96 -4.35 -18.38
N MET A 52 3.97 -4.51 -17.07
CA MET A 52 3.79 -3.42 -16.10
C MET A 52 5.10 -2.69 -15.79
N LEU A 53 6.24 -3.29 -16.10
CA LEU A 53 7.55 -2.66 -15.94
C LEU A 53 7.75 -1.52 -16.93
N GLN A 54 8.42 -0.47 -16.48
CA GLN A 54 8.91 0.61 -17.34
C GLN A 54 10.21 0.22 -18.05
N ASN A 55 11.09 -0.51 -17.35
CA ASN A 55 12.38 -0.94 -17.87
C ASN A 55 12.49 -2.47 -17.79
N ARG A 56 12.98 -3.10 -18.86
CA ARG A 56 13.14 -4.55 -18.95
C ARG A 56 14.34 -5.10 -18.18
N GLN A 57 15.26 -4.24 -17.74
CA GLN A 57 16.42 -4.67 -16.95
C GLN A 57 16.03 -5.36 -15.64
N ASP A 58 14.85 -5.05 -15.10
CA ASP A 58 14.32 -5.67 -13.87
C ASP A 58 13.64 -7.04 -14.12
N GLU A 59 13.52 -7.50 -15.38
CA GLU A 59 12.86 -8.76 -15.71
C GLU A 59 13.55 -9.99 -15.07
N THR A 60 14.85 -9.90 -14.78
CA THR A 60 15.57 -11.01 -14.13
C THR A 60 15.12 -11.21 -12.68
N ASP A 61 15.01 -10.13 -11.90
CA ASP A 61 14.49 -10.20 -10.52
C ASP A 61 13.00 -10.57 -10.54
N LEU A 62 12.24 -10.00 -11.48
CA LEU A 62 10.83 -10.31 -11.67
C LEU A 62 10.60 -11.82 -11.90
N ARG A 63 11.34 -12.42 -12.84
CA ARG A 63 11.19 -13.83 -13.21
C ARG A 63 11.39 -14.74 -12.01
N TRP A 64 12.36 -14.44 -11.15
CA TRP A 64 12.61 -15.21 -9.95
C TRP A 64 11.44 -15.12 -8.96
N ARG A 65 10.92 -13.92 -8.69
CA ARG A 65 9.77 -13.74 -7.77
C ARG A 65 8.50 -14.42 -8.29
N VAL A 66 8.27 -14.32 -9.59
CA VAL A 66 7.13 -14.97 -10.24
C VAL A 66 7.25 -16.49 -10.14
N ALA A 67 8.42 -17.06 -10.42
CA ALA A 67 8.64 -18.51 -10.32
C ALA A 67 8.40 -19.01 -8.89
N GLN A 68 8.95 -18.32 -7.88
CA GLN A 68 8.68 -18.66 -6.48
C GLN A 68 7.20 -18.67 -6.12
N THR A 69 6.43 -17.71 -6.64
CA THR A 69 4.99 -17.64 -6.38
C THR A 69 4.25 -18.78 -7.10
N ALA A 70 4.60 -19.06 -8.35
CA ALA A 70 3.99 -20.12 -9.15
C ALA A 70 4.18 -21.53 -8.55
N ASP A 71 5.30 -21.76 -7.85
CA ASP A 71 5.63 -23.03 -7.18
C ASP A 71 4.94 -23.20 -5.80
N THR A 72 4.14 -22.23 -5.37
CA THR A 72 3.46 -22.26 -4.07
C THR A 72 1.94 -22.35 -4.21
N GLU A 73 1.27 -22.85 -3.16
CA GLU A 73 -0.18 -22.82 -3.09
C GLU A 73 -0.68 -21.37 -3.18
N ARG A 74 -1.49 -21.08 -4.20
CA ARG A 74 -2.02 -19.75 -4.44
C ARG A 74 -2.90 -19.28 -3.28
N LYS A 75 -2.54 -18.12 -2.72
CA LYS A 75 -3.30 -17.46 -1.66
C LYS A 75 -3.48 -16.00 -2.02
N ASN A 76 -4.69 -15.47 -1.84
CA ASN A 76 -5.00 -14.06 -2.02
C ASN A 76 -5.45 -13.41 -0.70
N PRO A 77 -4.57 -13.34 0.32
CA PRO A 77 -4.93 -12.75 1.59
C PRO A 77 -5.00 -11.21 1.49
N PRO A 78 -5.75 -10.57 2.39
CA PRO A 78 -5.78 -9.11 2.46
C PRO A 78 -4.40 -8.48 2.63
N ILE A 79 -4.22 -7.29 2.06
CA ILE A 79 -3.03 -6.46 2.20
C ILE A 79 -3.38 -5.07 2.73
N LEU A 80 -2.40 -4.40 3.33
CA LEU A 80 -2.45 -3.00 3.72
C LEU A 80 -1.54 -2.19 2.79
N VAL A 81 -2.02 -1.06 2.30
CA VAL A 81 -1.35 -0.25 1.27
C VAL A 81 -1.30 1.21 1.70
N THR A 82 -0.17 1.87 1.48
CA THR A 82 -0.03 3.32 1.62
C THR A 82 1.04 3.87 0.67
N VAL A 83 0.97 5.16 0.39
CA VAL A 83 2.08 5.89 -0.23
C VAL A 83 3.18 6.12 0.81
N SER A 84 4.44 6.01 0.41
CA SER A 84 5.57 6.31 1.28
C SER A 84 5.55 7.79 1.71
N PRO A 85 5.67 8.09 3.01
CA PRO A 85 5.70 9.47 3.50
C PRO A 85 6.99 10.21 3.12
N THR A 86 8.01 9.49 2.65
CA THR A 86 9.32 10.05 2.29
C THR A 86 9.48 10.33 0.79
N ASP A 87 8.45 10.11 -0.02
CA ASP A 87 8.52 10.41 -1.45
C ASP A 87 8.57 11.92 -1.69
N SER A 88 9.70 12.40 -2.22
CA SER A 88 9.91 13.82 -2.53
C SER A 88 9.38 14.25 -3.90
N GLN A 89 9.01 13.31 -4.79
CA GLN A 89 8.66 13.61 -6.18
C GLN A 89 7.16 13.41 -6.47
N MET A 90 6.59 14.26 -7.33
CA MET A 90 5.20 14.15 -7.75
C MET A 90 5.00 13.09 -8.84
N ALA A 91 5.97 12.92 -9.74
CA ALA A 91 5.88 12.04 -10.90
C ALA A 91 6.22 10.56 -10.60
N SER A 92 6.76 10.27 -9.42
CA SER A 92 7.05 8.91 -8.96
C SER A 92 6.60 8.74 -7.52
N LYS A 93 6.02 7.57 -7.23
CA LYS A 93 5.52 7.20 -5.90
C LYS A 93 6.00 5.81 -5.54
N THR A 94 6.50 5.66 -4.32
CA THR A 94 6.80 4.41 -3.67
C THR A 94 5.57 4.00 -2.89
N ILE A 95 4.96 2.88 -3.29
CA ILE A 95 3.83 2.29 -2.59
C ILE A 95 4.37 1.23 -1.64
N LEU A 96 4.01 1.36 -0.38
CA LEU A 96 4.32 0.41 0.68
C LEU A 96 3.14 -0.56 0.80
N ILE A 97 3.43 -1.85 0.79
CA ILE A 97 2.42 -2.91 0.92
C ILE A 97 2.85 -3.82 2.08
N HIS A 98 1.94 -4.08 3.01
CA HIS A 98 2.13 -5.05 4.08
C HIS A 98 1.10 -6.18 3.93
N ARG A 99 1.56 -7.43 3.96
CA ARG A 99 0.71 -8.61 4.00
C ARG A 99 0.68 -9.18 5.42
N PRO A 100 -0.42 -8.99 6.19
CA PRO A 100 -0.47 -9.42 7.59
C PRO A 100 -0.37 -10.93 7.80
N SER A 101 -0.84 -11.74 6.83
CA SER A 101 -0.92 -13.19 6.98
C SER A 101 0.43 -13.86 7.18
N ASP A 102 1.50 -13.29 6.62
CA ASP A 102 2.86 -13.82 6.73
C ASP A 102 3.91 -12.75 7.06
N LYS A 103 3.45 -11.56 7.49
CA LYS A 103 4.28 -10.42 7.90
C LYS A 103 5.29 -10.00 6.83
N ARG A 104 4.92 -10.12 5.56
CA ARG A 104 5.76 -9.67 4.45
C ARG A 104 5.48 -8.23 4.07
N ASP A 105 6.57 -7.51 3.83
CA ASP A 105 6.53 -6.13 3.37
C ASP A 105 7.06 -6.05 1.95
N TYR A 106 6.44 -5.19 1.16
CA TYR A 106 6.80 -4.94 -0.24
C TYR A 106 6.87 -3.43 -0.47
N LYS A 107 7.72 -3.06 -1.41
CA LYS A 107 7.82 -1.70 -1.93
C LYS A 107 7.72 -1.77 -3.43
N VAL A 108 6.79 -1.00 -3.99
CA VAL A 108 6.64 -0.89 -5.44
C VAL A 108 6.75 0.58 -5.79
N ARG A 109 7.87 0.96 -6.41
CA ARG A 109 8.03 2.30 -6.97
C ARG A 109 7.41 2.32 -8.34
N VAL A 110 6.43 3.21 -8.49
CA VAL A 110 5.78 3.50 -9.76
C VAL A 110 6.15 4.89 -10.25
N GLN A 111 6.14 5.06 -11.56
CA GLN A 111 6.37 6.34 -12.22
C GLN A 111 5.27 6.58 -13.25
N ARG A 112 4.85 7.84 -13.36
CA ARG A 112 3.87 8.25 -14.35
C ARG A 112 4.49 8.21 -15.75
N SER A 113 3.78 7.58 -16.67
CA SER A 113 4.08 7.46 -18.10
C SER A 113 2.89 7.94 -18.93
N PRO A 114 3.04 8.14 -20.26
CA PRO A 114 1.94 8.55 -21.13
C PRO A 114 0.74 7.57 -21.11
N THR A 115 1.00 6.29 -20.86
CA THR A 115 -0.02 5.22 -20.88
C THR A 115 -0.52 4.82 -19.49
N GLY A 116 -0.11 5.54 -18.44
CA GLY A 116 -0.51 5.26 -17.05
C GLY A 116 0.68 5.18 -16.11
N TRP A 117 0.53 4.46 -14.99
CA TRP A 117 1.61 4.26 -14.02
C TRP A 117 2.34 2.95 -14.32
N LYS A 118 3.67 3.02 -14.43
CA LYS A 118 4.53 1.86 -14.68
C LYS A 118 5.43 1.61 -13.48
N VAL A 119 5.77 0.36 -13.26
CA VAL A 119 6.68 -0.06 -12.18
C VAL A 119 8.11 0.19 -12.63
N VAL A 120 8.88 0.92 -11.81
CA VAL A 120 10.30 1.24 -12.07
C VAL A 120 11.25 0.58 -11.09
N LYS A 121 10.74 0.10 -9.95
CA LYS A 121 11.50 -0.65 -8.97
C LYS A 121 10.53 -1.41 -8.08
N PHE A 122 10.89 -2.62 -7.68
CA PHE A 122 10.12 -3.38 -6.70
C PHE A 122 11.05 -4.14 -5.76
N GLU A 123 10.64 -4.29 -4.52
CA GLU A 123 11.41 -4.92 -3.46
C GLU A 123 10.46 -5.67 -2.51
N GLN A 124 10.98 -6.71 -1.86
CA GLN A 124 10.33 -7.46 -0.80
C GLN A 124 11.31 -7.54 0.38
N ASN A 125 10.79 -7.66 1.61
CA ASN A 125 11.63 -7.91 2.77
C ASN A 125 12.46 -9.21 2.63
N TYR A 126 13.57 -9.26 3.38
CA TYR A 126 14.71 -10.16 3.19
C TYR A 126 14.34 -11.64 2.95
N ASP A 127 14.76 -12.15 1.79
CA ASP A 127 14.83 -13.59 1.53
C ASP A 127 16.22 -14.11 1.94
N LYS A 128 16.25 -15.23 2.67
CA LYS A 128 17.48 -15.83 3.21
C LYS A 128 18.50 -16.24 2.14
N THR A 129 18.06 -16.43 0.90
CA THR A 129 18.89 -16.94 -0.21
C THR A 129 19.45 -15.87 -1.13
N ARG A 130 18.81 -14.69 -1.24
CA ARG A 130 19.22 -13.63 -2.18
C ARG A 130 19.27 -12.23 -1.60
N GLY A 131 18.94 -12.08 -0.33
CA GLY A 131 18.88 -10.78 0.31
C GLY A 131 17.58 -10.04 0.06
N GLY A 132 17.60 -8.75 0.34
CA GLY A 132 16.46 -7.83 0.37
C GLY A 132 16.81 -6.67 1.29
N TYR A 133 15.89 -5.74 1.54
CA TYR A 133 16.14 -4.76 2.59
C TYR A 133 15.94 -5.43 3.98
N ILE A 134 16.88 -5.18 4.91
CA ILE A 134 17.04 -5.90 6.20
C ILE A 134 15.83 -5.76 7.15
N SER A 135 14.89 -4.88 6.85
CA SER A 135 13.77 -4.55 7.73
C SER A 135 12.64 -5.57 7.54
N ASN A 136 12.62 -6.59 8.41
CA ASN A 136 11.47 -7.49 8.61
C ASN A 136 10.29 -6.79 9.35
N ASP A 137 10.39 -5.48 9.54
CA ASP A 137 9.54 -4.64 10.37
C ASP A 137 9.21 -3.30 9.70
N ALA A 138 9.31 -3.20 8.37
CA ALA A 138 9.15 -1.91 7.69
C ALA A 138 7.78 -1.31 7.98
N TYR A 139 6.71 -2.13 7.92
CA TYR A 139 5.37 -1.72 8.35
C TYR A 139 5.35 -1.17 9.79
N GLN A 140 5.89 -1.92 10.75
CA GLN A 140 5.91 -1.52 12.17
C GLN A 140 6.67 -0.22 12.39
N ARG A 141 7.80 -0.06 11.70
CA ARG A 141 8.58 1.17 11.72
C ARG A 141 7.77 2.35 11.18
N TYR A 142 7.12 2.20 10.03
CA TYR A 142 6.31 3.28 9.45
C TYR A 142 5.11 3.66 10.32
N VAL A 143 4.43 2.70 10.95
CA VAL A 143 3.36 2.98 11.90
C VAL A 143 3.88 3.77 13.11
N ARG A 144 5.07 3.45 13.61
CA ARG A 144 5.69 4.14 14.75
C ARG A 144 6.18 5.56 14.38
N GLU A 145 6.87 5.69 13.26
CA GLU A 145 7.49 6.96 12.83
C GLU A 145 6.47 7.94 12.24
N TYR A 146 5.41 7.43 11.62
CA TYR A 146 4.38 8.22 10.95
C TYR A 146 2.98 7.78 11.41
N PRO A 147 2.58 8.06 12.67
CA PRO A 147 1.31 7.60 13.23
C PRO A 147 0.07 8.17 12.52
N ALA A 148 0.22 9.26 11.76
CA ALA A 148 -0.85 9.85 10.94
C ALA A 148 -0.99 9.18 9.55
N LEU A 149 -0.10 8.25 9.18
CA LEU A 149 -0.14 7.58 7.89
C LEU A 149 -1.35 6.66 7.80
N THR A 150 -2.19 6.86 6.79
CA THR A 150 -3.40 6.06 6.59
C THR A 150 -3.09 4.82 5.77
N TRP A 151 -3.24 3.65 6.37
CA TRP A 151 -3.12 2.36 5.69
C TRP A 151 -4.48 1.89 5.18
N LYS A 152 -4.58 1.67 3.87
CA LYS A 152 -5.81 1.20 3.21
C LYS A 152 -5.79 -0.31 3.12
N ARG A 153 -6.87 -0.96 3.54
CA ARG A 153 -7.03 -2.40 3.43
C ARG A 153 -7.60 -2.77 2.05
N VAL A 154 -7.00 -3.77 1.41
CA VAL A 154 -7.46 -4.39 0.17
C VAL A 154 -7.70 -5.86 0.48
N GLU A 155 -8.96 -6.34 0.41
CA GLU A 155 -9.32 -7.68 0.88
C GLU A 155 -8.88 -8.80 -0.07
N ASN A 156 -8.97 -8.58 -1.37
CA ASN A 156 -8.60 -9.53 -2.42
C ASN A 156 -7.89 -8.75 -3.53
N PRO A 157 -6.60 -8.39 -3.35
CA PRO A 157 -5.84 -7.70 -4.39
C PRO A 157 -5.86 -8.45 -5.73
#